data_AF-A0A8H4ERM1-F1
#
_entry.id   AF-A0A8H4ERM1-F1
#
_cell.length_a   1.000
_cell.length_b   1.000
_cell.length_c   1.000
_cell.angle_alpha   90.00
_cell.angle_beta   90.00
_cell.angle_gamma   90.00
#
_symmetry.space_group_name_H-M   'P 1'
#
loop_
_entity.id
_entity.type
_entity.pdbx_description
1 polymer ?
#
loop_
_entity_poly.entity_id
_entity_poly.type
_entity_poly.pdbx_seq_one_letter_code
_entity_poly.pdbx_strand_id
1 'polypeptide(L)'
;MSNKQTNSNKDTWNLSVLGKIALISIILQTIIITILEGFVIYFHVKYLSQYKLSPIGEGLFQTDLINHAVFITSLFFQVLLVTDALWRRNSIQIVALNILSLAYAAIQLFQHIMLEDTGTIDATYAPTEPIFSKDDSDAPKEYYEARMRPLENAIIGLIVIFSVYLAFISYLLTKEFGWKIYKIYSADPQVRKALTNLTILHALIKIDIFFIGSYVLQLIPSQKLGYYASVTEITLVCVSGTVILLMAWFSVVREMKYLLLSVINLSSVSLIYWTFRLITVNLPRKPGFDPYEHTRGFLSFFLITIFVLVLITVIYSIICFRNMMRGLYIFAVYDNEEAGGSPSSSIDNLETSKHITKKENAIRQHQIQIRQQDDNAVLV
;
A
#
# COMPACT_ATOMS: atom_id res chain seq x y z
N MET A 1 -45.51 -7.28 11.31
CA MET A 1 -44.35 -7.63 10.47
C MET A 1 -43.11 -6.91 10.99
N SER A 2 -42.52 -7.40 12.08
CA SER A 2 -41.31 -6.84 12.71
C SER A 2 -40.37 -8.00 13.00
N ASN A 3 -39.64 -8.46 11.98
CA ASN A 3 -38.62 -9.49 12.17
C ASN A 3 -37.53 -9.48 11.08
N LYS A 4 -37.31 -8.34 10.40
CA LYS A 4 -36.31 -8.22 9.33
C LYS A 4 -35.09 -7.36 9.71
N GLN A 5 -35.13 -6.65 10.84
CA GLN A 5 -34.10 -5.69 11.23
C GLN A 5 -32.97 -6.27 12.11
N THR A 6 -33.15 -7.46 12.71
CA THR A 6 -32.17 -8.03 13.65
C THR A 6 -31.08 -8.88 12.99
N ASN A 7 -31.17 -9.15 11.68
CA ASN A 7 -30.14 -9.93 10.95
C ASN A 7 -29.08 -9.06 10.27
N SER A 8 -29.32 -7.76 10.03
CA SER A 8 -28.37 -6.92 9.29
C SER A 8 -27.02 -6.78 10.01
N ASN A 9 -27.03 -6.67 11.35
CA ASN A 9 -25.80 -6.53 12.13
C ASN A 9 -25.02 -7.82 12.36
N LYS A 10 -25.59 -9.00 12.09
CA LYS A 10 -24.85 -10.29 12.16
C LYS A 10 -24.19 -10.67 10.84
N ASP A 11 -24.58 -10.03 9.75
CA ASP A 11 -24.11 -10.35 8.40
C ASP A 11 -22.87 -9.55 7.96
N THR A 12 -22.48 -8.51 8.70
CA THR A 12 -21.30 -7.69 8.41
C THR A 12 -19.98 -8.45 8.56
N TRP A 13 -19.95 -9.47 9.44
CA TRP A 13 -18.78 -10.32 9.70
C TRP A 13 -18.88 -11.74 9.13
N ASN A 14 -19.97 -12.08 8.44
CA ASN A 14 -20.10 -13.39 7.79
C ASN A 14 -19.26 -13.42 6.50
N LEU A 15 -17.95 -13.51 6.69
CA LEU A 15 -16.97 -13.71 5.63
C LEU A 15 -17.34 -14.99 4.85
N SER A 16 -17.28 -14.91 3.52
CA SER A 16 -17.45 -16.09 2.67
C SER A 16 -16.48 -17.19 3.09
N VAL A 17 -16.87 -18.45 2.89
CA VAL A 17 -15.98 -19.60 3.10
C VAL A 17 -14.65 -19.40 2.35
N LEU A 18 -14.71 -18.87 1.11
CA LEU A 18 -13.53 -18.54 0.32
C LEU A 18 -12.68 -17.45 0.97
N GLY A 19 -13.30 -16.42 1.55
CA GLY A 19 -12.60 -15.37 2.27
C GLY A 19 -11.93 -15.89 3.55
N LYS A 20 -12.57 -16.82 4.27
CA LYS A 20 -11.98 -17.47 5.45
C LYS A 20 -10.77 -18.31 5.08
N ILE A 21 -10.89 -19.09 4.00
CA ILE A 21 -9.78 -19.88 3.46
C ILE A 21 -8.62 -18.96 3.07
N ALA A 22 -8.88 -17.90 2.30
CA ALA A 22 -7.84 -16.95 1.90
C ALA A 22 -7.11 -16.33 3.10
N LEU A 23 -7.86 -15.91 4.13
CA LEU A 23 -7.31 -15.30 5.34
C LEU A 23 -6.49 -16.29 6.18
N ILE A 24 -6.96 -17.52 6.35
CA ILE A 24 -6.20 -18.56 7.05
C ILE A 24 -4.91 -18.89 6.28
N SER A 25 -5.00 -19.04 4.96
CA SER A 25 -3.84 -19.33 4.11
C SER A 25 -2.77 -18.24 4.19
N ILE A 26 -3.16 -16.96 4.15
CA ILE A 26 -2.19 -15.86 4.19
C ILE A 26 -1.54 -15.67 5.56
N ILE A 27 -2.28 -15.94 6.64
CA ILE A 27 -1.72 -15.96 8.00
C ILE A 27 -0.72 -17.11 8.13
N LEU A 28 -1.09 -18.31 7.68
CA LEU A 28 -0.19 -19.47 7.73
C LEU A 28 1.08 -19.23 6.91
N GLN A 29 0.94 -18.69 5.69
CA GLN A 29 2.06 -18.30 4.85
C GLN A 29 2.98 -17.29 5.57
N THR A 30 2.39 -16.25 6.16
CA THR A 30 3.14 -15.21 6.90
C THR A 30 3.95 -15.81 8.04
N ILE A 31 3.36 -16.72 8.82
CA ILE A 31 4.05 -17.40 9.93
C ILE A 31 5.23 -18.23 9.41
N ILE A 32 5.00 -19.07 8.39
CA ILE A 32 6.03 -19.94 7.84
C ILE A 32 7.20 -19.12 7.27
N ILE A 33 6.91 -18.11 6.44
CA ILE A 33 7.95 -17.28 5.82
C ILE A 33 8.70 -16.47 6.88
N THR A 34 8.02 -15.91 7.89
CA THR A 34 8.69 -15.15 8.96
C THR A 34 9.67 -16.03 9.75
N ILE A 35 9.32 -17.30 9.99
CA ILE A 35 10.22 -18.26 10.65
C ILE A 35 11.45 -18.54 9.78
N LEU A 36 11.25 -18.82 8.49
CA LEU A 36 12.35 -19.08 7.54
C LEU A 36 13.28 -17.86 7.42
N GLU A 37 12.72 -16.67 7.32
CA GLU A 37 13.47 -15.41 7.26
C GLU A 37 14.28 -15.19 8.55
N GLY A 38 13.70 -15.51 9.71
CA GLY A 38 14.41 -15.48 10.99
C GLY A 38 15.64 -16.39 11.02
N PHE A 39 15.56 -17.57 10.38
CA PHE A 39 16.73 -18.45 10.22
C PHE A 39 17.78 -17.87 9.27
N VAL A 40 17.38 -17.27 8.15
CA VAL A 40 18.31 -16.60 7.22
C VAL A 40 19.08 -15.49 7.95
N ILE A 41 18.38 -14.61 8.66
CA ILE A 41 19.00 -13.54 9.46
C ILE A 41 19.96 -14.13 10.51
N TYR A 42 19.56 -15.20 11.20
CA TYR A 42 20.39 -15.86 12.20
C TYR A 42 21.72 -16.37 11.61
N PHE A 43 21.66 -17.08 10.48
CA PHE A 43 22.87 -17.58 9.81
C PHE A 43 23.73 -16.44 9.27
N HIS A 44 23.12 -15.40 8.71
CA HIS A 44 23.82 -14.24 8.17
C HIS A 44 24.58 -13.46 9.26
N VAL A 45 23.94 -13.23 10.41
CA VAL A 45 24.59 -12.58 11.57
C VAL A 45 25.75 -13.43 12.11
N LYS A 46 25.59 -14.76 12.15
CA LYS A 46 26.65 -15.68 12.55
C LYS A 46 27.82 -15.75 11.58
N TYR A 47 27.54 -15.66 10.28
CA TYR A 47 28.54 -15.60 9.24
C TYR A 47 29.39 -14.34 9.41
N LEU A 48 28.76 -13.18 9.52
CA LEU A 48 29.47 -11.90 9.62
C LEU A 48 30.19 -11.69 10.94
N SER A 49 29.77 -12.34 12.03
CA SER A 49 30.50 -12.28 13.30
C SER A 49 31.88 -12.97 13.26
N GLN A 50 32.21 -13.70 12.19
CA GLN A 50 33.55 -14.26 11.95
C GLN A 50 34.52 -13.25 11.30
N TYR A 51 34.04 -12.05 10.95
CA TYR A 51 34.82 -11.04 10.26
C TYR A 51 34.78 -9.70 11.00
N LYS A 52 35.90 -8.98 10.98
CA LYS A 52 35.92 -7.55 11.32
C LYS A 52 35.63 -6.76 10.06
N LEU A 53 34.39 -6.25 9.96
CA LEU A 53 33.95 -5.49 8.81
C LEU A 53 34.59 -4.10 8.77
N SER A 54 34.86 -3.62 7.56
CA SER A 54 35.17 -2.22 7.30
C SER A 54 33.93 -1.34 7.55
N PRO A 55 34.05 -0.01 7.71
CA PRO A 55 32.90 0.88 7.87
C PRO A 55 31.86 0.76 6.73
N ILE A 56 32.33 0.47 5.51
CA ILE A 56 31.48 0.22 4.33
C ILE A 56 30.78 -1.14 4.48
N GLY A 57 31.51 -2.20 4.86
CA GLY A 57 30.94 -3.51 5.14
C GLY A 57 29.87 -3.48 6.23
N GLU A 58 30.09 -2.72 7.31
CA GLU A 58 29.06 -2.50 8.33
C GLU A 58 27.79 -1.82 7.77
N GLY A 59 27.95 -0.86 6.85
CA GLY A 59 26.83 -0.20 6.17
C GLY A 59 26.04 -1.16 5.28
N LEU A 60 26.73 -2.06 4.57
CA LEU A 60 26.11 -3.10 3.74
C LEU A 60 25.35 -4.12 4.59
N PHE A 61 25.93 -4.59 5.69
CA PHE A 61 25.25 -5.45 6.65
C PHE A 61 23.99 -4.80 7.23
N GLN A 62 24.07 -3.53 7.64
CA GLN A 62 22.90 -2.81 8.13
C GLN A 62 21.82 -2.65 7.06
N THR A 63 22.21 -2.46 5.80
CA THR A 63 21.27 -2.41 4.68
C THR A 63 20.55 -3.73 4.50
N ASP A 64 21.29 -4.83 4.48
CA ASP A 64 20.73 -6.18 4.32
C ASP A 64 19.74 -6.52 5.44
N LEU A 65 20.12 -6.27 6.69
CA LEU A 65 19.26 -6.50 7.85
C LEU A 65 17.96 -5.67 7.79
N ILE A 66 18.04 -4.41 7.34
CA ILE A 66 16.87 -3.56 7.17
C ILE A 66 15.98 -4.07 6.05
N ASN A 67 16.55 -4.58 4.94
CA ASN A 67 15.76 -5.16 3.85
C ASN A 67 14.97 -6.38 4.32
N HIS A 68 15.59 -7.29 5.07
CA HIS A 68 14.90 -8.42 5.70
C HIS A 68 13.81 -7.96 6.69
N ALA A 69 14.07 -6.92 7.49
CA ALA A 69 13.08 -6.37 8.41
C ALA A 69 11.87 -5.76 7.68
N VAL A 70 12.10 -5.01 6.60
CA VAL A 70 11.04 -4.46 5.74
C VAL A 70 10.27 -5.60 5.07
N PHE A 71 10.94 -6.69 4.69
CA PHE A 71 10.27 -7.88 4.17
C PHE A 71 9.32 -8.54 5.14
N ILE A 72 9.77 -8.82 6.36
CA ILE A 72 8.91 -9.37 7.41
C ILE A 72 7.73 -8.43 7.67
N THR A 73 7.98 -7.12 7.75
CA THR A 73 6.94 -6.10 7.95
C THR A 73 5.92 -6.12 6.79
N SER A 74 6.38 -6.34 5.55
CA SER A 74 5.52 -6.45 4.37
C SER A 74 4.53 -7.61 4.45
N LEU A 75 4.95 -8.76 4.99
CA LEU A 75 4.09 -9.95 5.15
C LEU A 75 2.96 -9.66 6.14
N PHE A 76 3.28 -9.05 7.28
CA PHE A 76 2.26 -8.61 8.24
C PHE A 76 1.32 -7.57 7.63
N PHE A 77 1.86 -6.61 6.89
CA PHE A 77 1.05 -5.59 6.22
C PHE A 77 0.13 -6.20 5.15
N GLN A 78 0.60 -7.23 4.44
CA GLN A 78 -0.19 -7.98 3.46
C GLN A 78 -1.40 -8.66 4.12
N VAL A 79 -1.24 -9.26 5.30
CA VAL A 79 -2.37 -9.83 6.08
C VAL A 79 -3.40 -8.74 6.43
N LEU A 80 -2.95 -7.58 6.91
CA LEU A 80 -3.83 -6.46 7.25
C LEU A 80 -4.60 -5.96 6.03
N LEU A 81 -3.92 -5.79 4.88
CA LEU A 81 -4.55 -5.30 3.67
C LEU A 81 -5.47 -6.32 3.01
N VAL A 82 -5.16 -7.61 3.06
CA VAL A 82 -6.08 -8.65 2.57
C VAL A 82 -7.31 -8.72 3.46
N THR A 83 -7.15 -8.65 4.78
CA THR A 83 -8.29 -8.61 5.72
C THR A 83 -9.22 -7.43 5.40
N ASP A 84 -8.63 -6.25 5.21
CA ASP A 84 -9.35 -5.04 4.81
C ASP A 84 -10.01 -5.15 3.41
N ALA A 85 -9.32 -5.76 2.45
CA ALA A 85 -9.84 -6.00 1.11
C ALA A 85 -11.06 -6.93 1.15
N LEU A 86 -11.02 -7.96 2.01
CA LEU A 86 -12.14 -8.88 2.22
C LEU A 86 -13.33 -8.18 2.87
N TRP A 87 -13.08 -7.33 3.87
CA TRP A 87 -14.13 -6.53 4.52
C TRP A 87 -14.83 -5.63 3.51
N ARG A 88 -14.05 -4.85 2.75
CA ARG A 88 -14.56 -3.87 1.79
C ARG A 88 -14.94 -4.49 0.44
N ARG A 89 -14.86 -5.83 0.32
CA ARG A 89 -15.18 -6.60 -0.88
C ARG A 89 -14.45 -6.08 -2.13
N ASN A 90 -13.20 -5.66 -1.93
CA ASN A 90 -12.33 -5.09 -2.95
C ASN A 90 -11.34 -6.14 -3.44
N SER A 91 -11.72 -6.93 -4.44
CA SER A 91 -10.82 -7.94 -5.00
C SER A 91 -9.66 -7.36 -5.80
N ILE A 92 -9.80 -6.13 -6.34
CA ILE A 92 -8.73 -5.45 -7.09
C ILE A 92 -7.51 -5.23 -6.19
N GLN A 93 -7.74 -4.87 -4.92
CA GLN A 93 -6.68 -4.74 -3.92
C GLN A 93 -5.92 -6.05 -3.70
N ILE A 94 -6.62 -7.19 -3.63
CA ILE A 94 -5.98 -8.51 -3.45
C ILE A 94 -5.08 -8.86 -4.64
N VAL A 95 -5.55 -8.62 -5.87
CA VAL A 95 -4.75 -8.85 -7.09
C VAL A 95 -3.52 -7.96 -7.11
N ALA A 96 -3.68 -6.66 -6.83
CA ALA A 96 -2.58 -5.70 -6.81
C ALA A 96 -1.51 -6.08 -5.78
N LEU A 97 -1.93 -6.48 -4.57
CA LEU A 97 -1.02 -6.91 -3.50
C LEU A 97 -0.25 -8.17 -3.86
N ASN A 98 -0.90 -9.12 -4.55
CA ASN A 98 -0.24 -10.34 -4.99
C ASN A 98 0.90 -10.03 -5.97
N ILE A 99 0.64 -9.20 -6.98
CA ILE A 99 1.67 -8.79 -7.96
C ILE A 99 2.83 -8.04 -7.26
N LEU A 100 2.50 -7.09 -6.37
CA LEU A 100 3.50 -6.33 -5.62
C LEU A 100 4.34 -7.23 -4.72
N SER A 101 3.74 -8.21 -4.04
CA SER A 101 4.47 -9.16 -3.17
C SER A 101 5.45 -10.03 -3.96
N LEU A 102 5.08 -10.45 -5.18
CA LEU A 102 5.93 -11.26 -6.03
C LEU A 102 7.11 -10.46 -6.57
N ALA A 103 6.86 -9.23 -7.03
CA ALA A 103 7.92 -8.32 -7.46
C ALA A 103 8.89 -8.04 -6.31
N TYR A 104 8.36 -7.76 -5.12
CA TYR A 104 9.19 -7.45 -3.97
C TYR A 104 10.09 -8.62 -3.53
N ALA A 105 9.54 -9.84 -3.49
CA ALA A 105 10.32 -11.05 -3.20
C ALA A 105 11.48 -11.28 -4.20
N ALA A 106 11.24 -11.02 -5.50
CA ALA A 106 12.26 -11.18 -6.53
C ALA A 106 13.41 -10.17 -6.37
N ILE A 107 13.08 -8.89 -6.12
CA ILE A 107 14.09 -7.85 -5.90
C ILE A 107 14.89 -8.12 -4.62
N GLN A 108 14.25 -8.57 -3.54
CA GLN A 108 14.95 -8.85 -2.30
C GLN A 108 16.00 -9.95 -2.45
N LEU A 109 15.67 -11.06 -3.13
CA LEU A 109 16.65 -12.11 -3.38
C LEU A 109 17.86 -11.57 -4.13
N PHE A 110 17.59 -10.87 -5.25
CA PHE A 110 18.66 -10.33 -6.08
C PHE A 110 19.57 -9.41 -5.27
N GLN A 111 18.99 -8.58 -4.42
CA GLN A 111 19.72 -7.66 -3.55
C GLN A 111 20.55 -8.41 -2.49
N HIS A 112 19.99 -9.45 -1.86
CA HIS A 112 20.71 -10.23 -0.84
C HIS A 112 21.96 -10.91 -1.43
N ILE A 113 21.81 -11.58 -2.58
CA ILE A 113 22.94 -12.23 -3.28
C ILE A 113 24.05 -11.21 -3.57
N MET A 114 23.69 -10.04 -4.09
CA MET A 114 24.67 -8.99 -4.40
C MET A 114 25.37 -8.44 -3.14
N LEU A 115 24.64 -8.30 -2.03
CA LEU A 115 25.20 -7.81 -0.76
C LEU A 115 26.08 -8.85 -0.07
N GLU A 116 25.77 -10.13 -0.18
CA GLU A 116 26.61 -11.23 0.32
C GLU A 116 27.96 -11.28 -0.42
N ASP A 117 27.94 -11.17 -1.75
CA ASP A 117 29.15 -11.19 -2.57
C ASP A 117 30.07 -9.99 -2.29
N THR A 118 29.48 -8.83 -1.99
CA THR A 118 30.23 -7.57 -1.81
C THR A 118 30.56 -7.29 -0.35
N GLY A 119 29.76 -7.76 0.61
CA GLY A 119 29.83 -7.38 2.02
C GLY A 119 31.10 -7.82 2.75
N THR A 120 31.83 -8.79 2.20
CA THR A 120 33.08 -9.33 2.76
C THR A 120 34.34 -8.85 2.04
N ILE A 121 34.21 -8.00 1.01
CA ILE A 121 35.36 -7.39 0.34
C ILE A 121 36.10 -6.50 1.35
N ASP A 122 37.41 -6.72 1.48
CA ASP A 122 38.32 -6.06 2.45
C ASP A 122 38.02 -6.33 3.94
N ALA A 123 37.21 -7.34 4.27
CA ALA A 123 36.98 -7.73 5.66
C ALA A 123 38.17 -8.53 6.23
N THR A 124 38.59 -8.21 7.45
CA THR A 124 39.67 -8.97 8.11
C THR A 124 39.07 -10.19 8.80
N TYR A 125 39.50 -11.38 8.38
CA TYR A 125 39.07 -12.64 9.01
C TYR A 125 39.52 -12.69 10.48
N ALA A 126 38.57 -12.86 11.37
CA ALA A 126 38.79 -12.91 12.82
C ALA A 126 37.81 -13.92 13.41
N PRO A 127 38.12 -15.23 13.35
CA PRO A 127 37.19 -16.26 13.76
C PRO A 127 36.81 -16.11 15.22
N THR A 128 35.51 -15.99 15.47
CA THR A 128 34.93 -15.96 16.80
C THR A 128 34.57 -17.38 17.25
N GLU A 129 34.24 -18.28 16.32
CA GLU A 129 33.93 -19.69 16.63
C GLU A 129 35.15 -20.60 16.44
N PRO A 130 35.42 -21.55 17.37
CA PRO A 130 36.57 -22.46 17.30
C PRO A 130 36.44 -23.56 16.23
N ILE A 131 35.33 -23.59 15.50
CA ILE A 131 35.00 -24.59 14.49
C ILE A 131 35.78 -24.33 13.19
N PHE A 132 36.16 -23.08 12.93
CA PHE A 132 36.87 -22.68 11.71
C PHE A 132 38.37 -22.48 12.00
N SER A 133 39.21 -23.01 11.11
CA SER A 133 40.66 -22.84 11.22
C SER A 133 41.03 -21.38 10.97
N LYS A 134 42.01 -20.85 11.72
CA LYS A 134 42.50 -19.48 11.53
C LYS A 134 43.15 -19.24 10.17
N ASP A 135 43.59 -20.31 9.51
CA ASP A 135 44.30 -20.27 8.23
C ASP A 135 43.37 -20.46 7.01
N ASP A 136 42.09 -20.75 7.23
CA ASP A 136 41.11 -20.99 6.17
C ASP A 136 39.99 -19.94 6.23
N SER A 137 40.21 -18.82 5.54
CA SER A 137 39.26 -17.70 5.49
C SER A 137 38.01 -18.01 4.68
N ASP A 138 38.03 -19.04 3.84
CA ASP A 138 36.93 -19.33 2.90
C ASP A 138 35.95 -20.37 3.46
N ALA A 139 36.41 -21.25 4.36
CA ALA A 139 35.56 -22.26 5.03
C ALA A 139 34.29 -21.73 5.70
N PRO A 140 34.28 -20.58 6.40
CA PRO A 140 33.04 -20.02 6.95
C PRO A 140 32.06 -19.61 5.85
N LYS A 141 32.54 -19.01 4.76
CA LYS A 141 31.69 -18.57 3.64
C LYS A 141 30.97 -19.76 3.02
N GLU A 142 31.70 -20.80 2.66
CA GLU A 142 31.13 -22.01 2.08
C GLU A 142 30.16 -22.71 3.04
N TYR A 143 30.49 -22.75 4.33
CA TYR A 143 29.64 -23.38 5.34
C TYR A 143 28.28 -22.70 5.48
N TYR A 144 28.25 -21.37 5.64
CA TYR A 144 27.01 -20.63 5.86
C TYR A 144 26.22 -20.45 4.56
N GLU A 145 26.87 -20.20 3.42
CA GLU A 145 26.21 -20.08 2.12
C GLU A 145 25.42 -21.35 1.78
N ALA A 146 26.01 -22.53 2.03
CA ALA A 146 25.35 -23.81 1.82
C ALA A 146 24.08 -24.02 2.69
N ARG A 147 23.94 -23.30 3.81
CA ARG A 147 22.72 -23.32 4.65
C ARG A 147 21.73 -22.21 4.31
N MET A 148 22.22 -21.02 3.91
CA MET A 148 21.37 -19.85 3.63
C MET A 148 20.67 -19.97 2.27
N ARG A 149 21.41 -20.31 1.20
CA ARG A 149 20.89 -20.50 -0.16
C ARG A 149 19.64 -21.40 -0.26
N PRO A 150 19.60 -22.60 0.36
CA PRO A 150 18.40 -23.43 0.29
C PRO A 150 17.19 -22.83 1.02
N LEU A 151 17.41 -22.07 2.10
CA LEU A 151 16.33 -21.38 2.82
C LEU A 151 15.73 -20.25 1.97
N GLU A 152 16.58 -19.43 1.34
CA GLU A 152 16.14 -18.36 0.43
C GLU A 152 15.35 -18.92 -0.76
N ASN A 153 15.87 -19.97 -1.40
CA ASN A 153 15.18 -20.64 -2.50
C ASN A 153 13.84 -21.23 -2.06
N ALA A 154 13.76 -21.77 -0.83
CA ALA A 154 12.51 -22.26 -0.26
C ALA A 154 11.51 -21.13 -0.02
N ILE A 155 11.95 -19.97 0.49
CA ILE A 155 11.11 -18.78 0.69
C ILE A 155 10.50 -18.33 -0.63
N ILE A 156 11.29 -18.20 -1.70
CA ILE A 156 10.80 -17.77 -3.01
C ILE A 156 9.87 -18.80 -3.62
N GLY A 157 10.24 -20.09 -3.57
CA GLY A 157 9.38 -21.17 -4.03
C GLY A 157 8.01 -21.11 -3.34
N LEU A 158 8.01 -20.89 -2.02
CA LEU A 158 6.79 -20.75 -1.24
C LEU A 158 5.98 -19.53 -1.66
N ILE A 159 6.61 -18.36 -1.84
CA ILE A 159 5.94 -17.12 -2.29
C ILE A 159 5.32 -17.30 -3.68
N VAL A 160 6.03 -17.92 -4.63
CA VAL A 160 5.51 -18.16 -5.98
C VAL A 160 4.32 -19.11 -5.95
N ILE A 161 4.43 -20.23 -5.23
CA ILE A 161 3.33 -21.20 -5.09
C ILE A 161 2.11 -20.55 -4.44
N PHE A 162 2.31 -19.80 -3.34
CA PHE A 162 1.24 -19.08 -2.68
C PHE A 162 0.68 -17.95 -3.54
N SER A 163 1.51 -17.28 -4.34
CA SER A 163 1.07 -16.23 -5.27
C SER A 163 0.12 -16.81 -6.32
N VAL A 164 0.44 -17.94 -6.93
CA VAL A 164 -0.44 -18.63 -7.88
C VAL A 164 -1.73 -19.07 -7.19
N TYR A 165 -1.63 -19.63 -5.99
CA TYR A 165 -2.78 -20.03 -5.18
C TYR A 165 -3.69 -18.83 -4.84
N LEU A 166 -3.14 -17.73 -4.36
CA LEU A 166 -3.87 -16.51 -4.03
C LEU A 166 -4.44 -15.83 -5.28
N ALA A 167 -3.78 -15.92 -6.43
CA ALA A 167 -4.31 -15.42 -7.69
C ALA A 167 -5.57 -16.18 -8.09
N PHE A 168 -5.55 -17.51 -7.97
CA PHE A 168 -6.73 -18.34 -8.19
C PHE A 168 -7.86 -17.99 -7.22
N ILE A 169 -7.59 -17.94 -5.92
CA ILE A 169 -8.60 -17.57 -4.91
C ILE A 169 -9.14 -16.16 -5.16
N SER A 170 -8.29 -15.18 -5.46
CA SER A 170 -8.68 -13.80 -5.78
C SER A 170 -9.60 -13.71 -6.99
N TYR A 171 -9.39 -14.54 -8.01
CA TYR A 171 -10.29 -14.65 -9.15
C TYR A 171 -11.69 -15.14 -8.75
N LEU A 172 -11.79 -16.17 -7.88
CA LEU A 172 -13.08 -16.62 -7.35
C LEU A 172 -13.76 -15.53 -6.51
N LEU A 173 -13.01 -14.85 -5.64
CA LEU A 173 -13.53 -13.76 -4.82
C LEU A 173 -14.06 -12.60 -5.66
N THR A 174 -13.40 -12.29 -6.79
CA THR A 174 -13.85 -11.23 -7.70
C THR A 174 -15.26 -11.51 -8.23
N LYS A 175 -15.56 -12.76 -8.58
CA LYS A 175 -16.91 -13.16 -9.01
C LYS A 175 -17.93 -13.05 -7.88
N GLU A 176 -17.57 -13.52 -6.69
CA GLU A 176 -18.46 -13.48 -5.53
C GLU A 176 -18.77 -12.04 -5.08
N PHE A 177 -17.75 -11.19 -4.99
CA PHE A 177 -17.90 -9.79 -4.62
C PHE A 177 -18.68 -9.00 -5.67
N GLY A 178 -18.41 -9.23 -6.96
CA GLY A 178 -19.17 -8.61 -8.04
C GLY A 178 -20.66 -8.92 -7.94
N TRP A 179 -21.02 -10.19 -7.67
CA TRP A 179 -22.40 -10.61 -7.47
C TRP A 179 -23.05 -9.95 -6.24
N LYS A 180 -22.34 -9.88 -5.11
CA LYS A 180 -22.84 -9.26 -3.89
C LYS A 180 -23.04 -7.75 -4.03
N ILE A 181 -22.08 -7.04 -4.64
CA ILE A 181 -22.17 -5.59 -4.91
C ILE A 181 -23.34 -5.31 -5.85
N TYR A 182 -23.52 -6.14 -6.88
CA TYR A 182 -24.68 -6.02 -7.78
C TYR A 182 -26.00 -6.11 -7.03
N LYS A 183 -26.15 -7.06 -6.11
CA LYS A 183 -27.39 -7.25 -5.34
C LYS A 183 -27.71 -6.09 -4.40
N ILE A 184 -26.69 -5.45 -3.81
CA ILE A 184 -26.86 -4.35 -2.85
C ILE A 184 -27.13 -3.03 -3.57
N TYR A 185 -26.36 -2.72 -4.63
CA TYR A 185 -26.40 -1.43 -5.32
C TYR A 185 -27.01 -1.53 -6.73
N SER A 186 -28.00 -2.41 -6.91
CA SER A 186 -28.56 -2.79 -8.22
C SER A 186 -29.24 -1.63 -8.97
N ALA A 187 -29.57 -0.53 -8.27
CA ALA A 187 -30.41 0.55 -8.80
C ALA A 187 -29.68 1.57 -9.69
N ASP A 188 -28.37 1.81 -9.49
CA ASP A 188 -27.63 2.79 -10.30
C ASP A 188 -26.17 2.34 -10.60
N PRO A 189 -25.81 2.13 -11.89
CA PRO A 189 -24.44 1.80 -12.27
C PRO A 189 -23.43 2.91 -11.93
N GLN A 190 -23.85 4.17 -11.82
CA GLN A 190 -22.98 5.29 -11.47
C GLN A 190 -22.54 5.24 -10.01
N VAL A 191 -23.48 4.99 -9.09
CA VAL A 191 -23.20 4.83 -7.65
C VAL A 191 -22.24 3.67 -7.42
N ARG A 192 -22.47 2.53 -8.08
CA ARG A 192 -21.57 1.37 -7.99
C ARG A 192 -20.15 1.71 -8.45
N LYS A 193 -20.01 2.40 -9.58
CA LYS A 193 -18.68 2.80 -10.10
C LYS A 193 -17.99 3.77 -9.15
N ALA A 194 -18.72 4.71 -8.58
CA ALA A 194 -18.19 5.66 -7.62
C ALA A 194 -17.72 4.96 -6.33
N LEU A 195 -18.46 3.97 -5.82
CA LEU A 195 -18.08 3.15 -4.66
C LEU A 195 -16.80 2.35 -4.92
N THR A 196 -16.71 1.72 -6.09
CA THR A 196 -15.51 0.98 -6.49
C THR A 196 -14.30 1.90 -6.54
N ASN A 197 -14.41 3.08 -7.16
CA ASN A 197 -13.29 4.04 -7.25
C ASN A 197 -12.84 4.52 -5.86
N LEU A 198 -13.80 4.81 -4.97
CA LEU A 198 -13.51 5.28 -3.62
C LEU A 198 -12.83 4.19 -2.77
N THR A 199 -13.27 2.95 -2.92
CA THR A 199 -12.65 1.80 -2.24
C THR A 199 -11.24 1.51 -2.77
N ILE A 200 -11.03 1.66 -4.08
CA ILE A 200 -9.69 1.59 -4.69
C ILE A 200 -8.78 2.69 -4.13
N LEU A 201 -9.27 3.94 -4.06
CA LEU A 201 -8.50 5.05 -3.49
C LEU A 201 -8.11 4.80 -2.02
N HIS A 202 -9.04 4.27 -1.22
CA HIS A 202 -8.77 3.86 0.15
C HIS A 202 -7.73 2.73 0.26
N ALA A 203 -7.65 1.84 -0.73
CA ALA A 203 -6.65 0.79 -0.78
C ALA A 203 -5.28 1.36 -1.17
N LEU A 204 -5.23 2.21 -2.19
CA LEU A 204 -4.01 2.87 -2.67
C LEU A 204 -3.33 3.69 -1.57
N ILE A 205 -4.08 4.49 -0.81
CA ILE A 205 -3.52 5.29 0.30
C ILE A 205 -2.83 4.39 1.34
N LYS A 206 -3.39 3.21 1.64
CA LYS A 206 -2.77 2.27 2.57
C LYS A 206 -1.50 1.66 2.01
N ILE A 207 -1.49 1.31 0.72
CA ILE A 207 -0.30 0.80 0.04
C ILE A 207 0.79 1.90 -0.01
N ASP A 208 0.43 3.14 -0.31
CA ASP A 208 1.33 4.30 -0.31
C ASP A 208 2.03 4.49 1.05
N ILE A 209 1.29 4.38 2.17
CA ILE A 209 1.85 4.45 3.53
C ILE A 209 3.00 3.45 3.70
N PHE A 210 2.79 2.20 3.27
CA PHE A 210 3.79 1.15 3.41
C PHE A 210 5.03 1.40 2.55
N PHE A 211 4.85 1.73 1.27
CA PHE A 211 5.99 1.92 0.36
C PHE A 211 6.80 3.18 0.70
N ILE A 212 6.13 4.30 1.03
CA ILE A 212 6.82 5.52 1.46
C ILE A 212 7.54 5.29 2.80
N GLY A 213 6.91 4.61 3.75
CA GLY A 213 7.55 4.26 5.02
C GLY A 213 8.76 3.33 4.84
N SER A 214 8.64 2.33 3.97
CA SER A 214 9.73 1.40 3.65
C SER A 214 10.92 2.08 2.99
N TYR A 215 10.68 3.04 2.09
CA TYR A 215 11.73 3.87 1.51
C TYR A 215 12.48 4.69 2.57
N VAL A 216 11.75 5.27 3.54
CA VAL A 216 12.38 5.98 4.66
C VAL A 216 13.28 5.05 5.49
N LEU A 217 12.82 3.82 5.77
CA LEU A 217 13.64 2.84 6.50
C LEU A 217 14.91 2.45 5.75
N GLN A 218 14.83 2.29 4.43
CA GLN A 218 15.98 1.95 3.57
C GLN A 218 17.03 3.06 3.45
N LEU A 219 16.67 4.30 3.76
CA LEU A 219 17.63 5.42 3.77
C LEU A 219 18.45 5.50 5.07
N ILE A 220 18.01 4.85 6.16
CA ILE A 220 18.74 4.81 7.44
C ILE A 220 20.20 4.32 7.27
N PRO A 221 20.48 3.16 6.65
CA PRO A 221 21.84 2.64 6.54
C PRO A 221 22.70 3.45 5.56
N SER A 222 22.08 4.28 4.69
CA SER A 222 22.80 5.12 3.73
C SER A 222 23.72 6.15 4.40
N GLN A 223 23.52 6.46 5.70
CA GLN A 223 24.45 7.29 6.47
C GLN A 223 25.85 6.70 6.53
N LYS A 224 25.94 5.40 6.83
CA LYS A 224 27.22 4.68 6.94
C LYS A 224 27.92 4.53 5.59
N LEU A 225 27.15 4.57 4.51
CA LEU A 225 27.64 4.53 3.12
C LEU A 225 28.10 5.90 2.60
N GLY A 226 28.11 6.95 3.43
CA GLY A 226 28.61 8.29 3.07
C GLY A 226 27.56 9.26 2.54
N TYR A 227 26.26 8.93 2.62
CA TYR A 227 25.18 9.85 2.28
C TYR A 227 24.73 10.67 3.51
N TYR A 228 25.49 11.71 3.85
CA TYR A 228 25.24 12.54 5.04
C TYR A 228 23.92 13.33 5.01
N ALA A 229 23.39 13.62 3.82
CA ALA A 229 22.09 14.29 3.66
C ALA A 229 20.89 13.35 3.86
N SER A 230 21.11 12.07 4.16
CA SER A 230 20.02 11.11 4.38
C SER A 230 19.11 11.50 5.54
N VAL A 231 19.63 12.09 6.62
CA VAL A 231 18.82 12.49 7.78
C VAL A 231 17.79 13.55 7.39
N THR A 232 18.25 14.59 6.67
CA THR A 232 17.37 15.66 6.21
C THR A 232 16.30 15.13 5.26
N GLU A 233 16.66 14.15 4.44
CA GLU A 233 15.73 13.51 3.52
C GLU A 233 14.71 12.61 4.23
N ILE A 234 15.17 11.78 5.17
CA ILE A 234 14.34 10.95 6.04
C ILE A 234 13.32 11.82 6.76
N THR A 235 13.76 12.91 7.39
CA THR A 235 12.87 13.85 8.08
C THR A 235 11.87 14.48 7.12
N LEU A 236 12.33 14.97 5.97
CA LEU A 236 11.46 15.59 4.97
C LEU A 236 10.39 14.63 4.47
N VAL A 237 10.78 13.44 4.01
CA VAL A 237 9.86 12.44 3.44
C VAL A 237 8.93 11.88 4.50
N CYS A 238 9.43 11.61 5.71
CA CYS A 238 8.60 11.10 6.80
C CYS A 238 7.53 12.12 7.22
N VAL A 239 7.92 13.38 7.46
CA VAL A 239 6.98 14.43 7.89
C VAL A 239 6.00 14.78 6.77
N SER A 240 6.50 15.13 5.58
CA SER A 240 5.64 15.55 4.47
C SER A 240 4.76 14.40 3.95
N GLY A 241 5.32 13.19 3.82
CA GLY A 241 4.59 11.99 3.42
C GLY A 241 3.48 11.66 4.41
N THR A 242 3.77 11.65 5.71
CA THR A 242 2.75 11.38 6.74
C THR A 242 1.63 12.41 6.72
N VAL A 243 1.95 13.70 6.61
CA VAL A 243 0.92 14.77 6.54
C VAL A 243 0.03 14.60 5.32
N ILE A 244 0.61 14.40 4.13
CA ILE A 244 -0.15 14.23 2.88
C ILE A 244 -1.04 12.98 2.97
N LEU A 245 -0.52 11.86 3.47
CA LEU A 245 -1.26 10.60 3.59
C LEU A 245 -2.37 10.66 4.65
N LEU A 246 -2.14 11.34 5.78
CA LEU A 246 -3.18 11.57 6.79
C LEU A 246 -4.30 12.47 6.26
N MET A 247 -3.95 13.54 5.54
CA MET A 247 -4.93 14.38 4.85
C MET A 247 -5.72 13.58 3.81
N ALA A 248 -5.04 12.73 3.03
CA ALA A 248 -5.68 11.84 2.06
C ALA A 248 -6.66 10.88 2.74
N TRP A 249 -6.22 10.21 3.80
CA TRP A 249 -7.06 9.30 4.59
C TRP A 249 -8.30 10.01 5.14
N PHE A 250 -8.12 11.14 5.84
CA PHE A 250 -9.22 11.90 6.42
C PHE A 250 -10.18 12.41 5.34
N SER A 251 -9.65 12.85 4.20
CA SER A 251 -10.44 13.33 3.07
C SER A 251 -11.34 12.26 2.47
N VAL A 252 -10.86 11.02 2.39
CA VAL A 252 -11.62 9.92 1.79
C VAL A 252 -12.66 9.39 2.79
N VAL A 253 -12.31 9.29 4.08
CA VAL A 253 -13.23 8.85 5.14
C VAL A 253 -14.39 9.83 5.34
N ARG A 254 -14.12 11.14 5.31
CA ARG A 254 -15.13 12.20 5.51
C ARG A 254 -15.73 12.73 4.21
N GLU A 255 -15.33 12.19 3.05
CA GLU A 255 -15.72 12.65 1.71
C GLU A 255 -15.60 14.18 1.52
N MET A 256 -14.56 14.81 2.09
CA MET A 256 -14.36 16.26 2.07
C MET A 256 -13.72 16.72 0.75
N LYS A 257 -14.53 17.21 -0.19
CA LYS A 257 -14.07 17.68 -1.52
C LYS A 257 -12.90 18.66 -1.50
N TYR A 258 -12.91 19.67 -0.61
CA TYR A 258 -11.84 20.68 -0.57
C TYR A 258 -10.53 20.12 -0.03
N LEU A 259 -10.60 19.20 0.93
CA LEU A 259 -9.41 18.53 1.45
C LEU A 259 -8.82 17.60 0.38
N LEU A 260 -9.68 16.90 -0.38
CA LEU A 260 -9.25 16.05 -1.48
C LEU A 260 -8.54 16.86 -2.57
N LEU A 261 -9.05 18.05 -2.88
CA LEU A 261 -8.41 18.97 -3.82
C LEU A 261 -7.01 19.38 -3.33
N SER A 262 -6.86 19.69 -2.04
CA SER A 262 -5.54 19.99 -1.47
C SER A 262 -4.58 18.80 -1.60
N VAL A 263 -5.06 17.59 -1.33
CA VAL A 263 -4.27 16.35 -1.46
C VAL A 263 -3.83 16.12 -2.91
N ILE A 264 -4.71 16.33 -3.89
CA ILE A 264 -4.36 16.21 -5.32
C ILE A 264 -3.20 17.14 -5.68
N ASN A 265 -3.25 18.40 -5.25
CA ASN A 265 -2.18 19.36 -5.54
C ASN A 265 -0.86 18.97 -4.86
N LEU A 266 -0.90 18.62 -3.58
CA LEU A 266 0.30 18.22 -2.82
C LEU A 266 0.93 16.93 -3.36
N SER A 267 0.12 15.92 -3.69
CA SER A 267 0.59 14.68 -4.30
C SER A 267 1.11 14.90 -5.73
N SER A 268 0.59 15.89 -6.45
CA SER A 268 1.13 16.25 -7.77
C SER A 268 2.51 16.90 -7.66
N VAL A 269 2.74 17.73 -6.64
CA VAL A 269 4.08 18.28 -6.33
C VAL A 269 5.03 17.18 -5.86
N SER A 270 4.55 16.22 -5.06
CA SER A 270 5.41 15.13 -4.60
C SER A 270 5.89 14.22 -5.73
N LEU A 271 5.14 14.08 -6.83
CA LEU A 271 5.60 13.36 -8.04
C LEU A 271 6.90 13.97 -8.61
N ILE A 272 7.04 15.30 -8.59
CA ILE A 272 8.27 15.97 -9.03
C ILE A 272 9.45 15.54 -8.15
N TYR A 273 9.25 15.47 -6.84
CA TYR A 273 10.26 14.99 -5.90
C TYR A 273 10.65 13.53 -6.17
N TRP A 274 9.67 12.63 -6.35
CA TRP A 274 9.94 11.22 -6.64
C TRP A 274 10.71 11.04 -7.94
N THR A 275 10.37 11.80 -8.99
CA THR A 275 11.13 11.80 -10.25
C THR A 275 12.56 12.32 -10.05
N PHE A 276 12.74 13.44 -9.34
CA PHE A 276 14.06 13.99 -9.04
C PHE A 276 14.94 12.97 -8.29
N ARG A 277 14.39 12.29 -7.27
CA ARG A 277 15.12 11.28 -6.49
C ARG A 277 15.46 10.05 -7.33
N LEU A 278 14.51 9.57 -8.13
CA LEU A 278 14.74 8.45 -9.04
C LEU A 278 15.90 8.73 -10.00
N ILE A 279 15.97 9.93 -10.58
CA ILE A 279 17.09 10.34 -11.44
C ILE A 279 18.39 10.44 -10.63
N THR A 280 18.35 11.04 -9.44
CA THR A 280 19.55 11.28 -8.62
C THR A 280 20.23 9.99 -8.16
N VAL A 281 19.47 8.95 -7.84
CA VAL A 281 19.99 7.63 -7.42
C VAL A 281 20.58 6.84 -8.60
N ASN A 282 20.02 7.03 -9.80
CA ASN A 282 20.44 6.32 -11.01
C ASN A 282 21.49 7.06 -11.84
N LEU A 283 21.86 8.29 -11.45
CA LEU A 283 22.88 9.05 -12.16
C LEU A 283 24.25 8.39 -11.95
N PRO A 284 25.00 8.08 -13.03
CA PRO A 284 26.31 7.46 -12.91
C PRO A 284 27.29 8.42 -12.22
N ARG A 285 27.96 7.92 -11.19
CA ARG A 285 28.99 8.64 -10.43
C ARG A 285 30.37 8.03 -10.69
N LYS A 286 31.42 8.74 -10.29
CA LYS A 286 32.79 8.24 -10.40
C LYS A 286 32.96 6.98 -9.53
N PRO A 287 33.62 5.92 -10.03
CA PRO A 287 33.86 4.70 -9.27
C PRO A 287 34.64 5.03 -7.98
N GLY A 288 34.21 4.46 -6.86
CA GLY A 288 34.80 4.67 -5.52
C GLY A 288 34.23 5.85 -4.71
N PHE A 289 33.36 6.68 -5.27
CA PHE A 289 32.67 7.78 -4.56
C PHE A 289 31.14 7.69 -4.65
N ASP A 290 30.60 6.51 -4.96
CA ASP A 290 29.18 6.30 -5.13
C ASP A 290 28.55 5.64 -3.88
N PRO A 291 27.86 6.40 -3.02
CA PRO A 291 27.23 5.87 -1.80
C PRO A 291 26.07 4.93 -2.09
N TYR A 292 25.59 4.85 -3.35
CA TYR A 292 24.45 4.05 -3.75
C TYR A 292 24.83 2.81 -4.54
N GLU A 293 26.11 2.57 -4.83
CA GLU A 293 26.55 1.50 -5.74
C GLU A 293 25.91 0.14 -5.41
N HIS A 294 25.95 -0.24 -4.14
CA HIS A 294 25.42 -1.51 -3.66
C HIS A 294 23.93 -1.47 -3.31
N THR A 295 23.33 -0.30 -3.11
CA THR A 295 21.92 -0.15 -2.66
C THR A 295 20.98 0.33 -3.76
N ARG A 296 21.52 0.70 -4.93
CA ARG A 296 20.79 1.29 -6.07
C ARG A 296 19.65 0.42 -6.57
N GLY A 297 19.83 -0.90 -6.66
CA GLY A 297 18.82 -1.82 -7.17
C GLY A 297 17.53 -1.73 -6.34
N PHE A 298 17.66 -1.93 -5.03
CA PHE A 298 16.55 -1.86 -4.08
C PHE A 298 15.92 -0.45 -4.00
N LEU A 299 16.75 0.60 -3.84
CA LEU A 299 16.27 1.98 -3.77
C LEU A 299 15.49 2.39 -5.04
N SER A 300 15.97 1.98 -6.21
CA SER A 300 15.30 2.28 -7.48
C SER A 300 13.98 1.54 -7.62
N PHE A 301 13.89 0.30 -7.17
CA PHE A 301 12.62 -0.45 -7.14
C PHE A 301 11.56 0.26 -6.30
N PHE A 302 11.92 0.70 -5.09
CA PHE A 302 10.99 1.45 -4.23
C PHE A 302 10.61 2.79 -4.86
N LEU A 303 11.57 3.54 -5.41
CA LEU A 303 11.29 4.83 -6.05
C LEU A 303 10.36 4.69 -7.27
N ILE A 304 10.59 3.69 -8.13
CA ILE A 304 9.70 3.41 -9.28
C ILE A 304 8.31 3.02 -8.79
N THR A 305 8.23 2.13 -7.80
CA THR A 305 6.95 1.64 -7.27
C THR A 305 6.15 2.77 -6.62
N ILE A 306 6.80 3.62 -5.80
CA ILE A 306 6.17 4.80 -5.18
C ILE A 306 5.70 5.77 -6.26
N PHE A 307 6.52 6.06 -7.27
CA PHE A 307 6.12 6.95 -8.36
C PHE A 307 4.85 6.45 -9.07
N VAL A 308 4.80 5.17 -9.43
CA VAL A 308 3.64 4.55 -10.08
C VAL A 308 2.42 4.56 -9.16
N LEU A 309 2.57 4.19 -7.89
CA LEU A 309 1.46 4.17 -6.94
C LEU A 309 0.89 5.56 -6.70
N VAL A 310 1.73 6.56 -6.42
CA VAL A 310 1.30 7.96 -6.22
C VAL A 310 0.64 8.52 -7.48
N LEU A 311 1.13 8.19 -8.68
CA LEU A 311 0.50 8.59 -9.93
C LEU A 311 -0.92 8.02 -10.05
N ILE A 312 -1.08 6.72 -9.76
CA ILE A 312 -2.40 6.08 -9.76
C ILE A 312 -3.30 6.70 -8.67
N THR A 313 -2.76 6.98 -7.48
CA THR A 313 -3.47 7.65 -6.38
C THR A 313 -3.98 9.02 -6.79
N VAL A 314 -3.18 9.83 -7.50
CA VAL A 314 -3.60 11.13 -8.05
C VAL A 314 -4.75 10.96 -9.05
N ILE A 315 -4.64 10.01 -9.99
CA ILE A 315 -5.68 9.74 -10.99
C ILE A 315 -7.00 9.36 -10.31
N TYR A 316 -6.98 8.41 -9.36
CA TYR A 316 -8.19 8.00 -8.64
C TYR A 316 -8.73 9.10 -7.72
N SER A 317 -7.87 9.94 -7.15
CA SER A 317 -8.28 11.13 -6.38
C SER A 317 -9.04 12.12 -7.24
N ILE A 318 -8.58 12.39 -8.46
CA ILE A 318 -9.28 13.27 -9.42
C ILE A 318 -10.64 12.68 -9.81
N ILE A 319 -10.71 11.37 -10.07
CA ILE A 319 -11.97 10.69 -10.40
C ILE A 319 -12.96 10.80 -9.23
N CYS A 320 -12.50 10.53 -8.00
CA CYS A 320 -13.34 10.63 -6.80
C CYS A 320 -13.80 12.08 -6.55
N PHE A 321 -12.90 13.07 -6.71
CA PHE A 321 -13.24 14.48 -6.59
C PHE A 321 -14.32 14.90 -7.61
N ARG A 322 -14.21 14.45 -8.87
CA ARG A 322 -15.23 14.71 -9.90
C ARG A 322 -16.58 14.07 -9.57
N ASN A 323 -16.58 12.90 -8.94
CA ASN A 323 -17.82 12.25 -8.49
C ASN A 323 -18.46 13.03 -7.33
N MET A 324 -17.66 13.46 -6.34
CA MET A 324 -18.13 14.29 -5.22
C MET A 324 -18.68 15.64 -5.68
N MET A 325 -18.03 16.28 -6.67
CA MET A 325 -18.51 17.53 -7.28
C MET A 325 -19.86 17.39 -7.99
N ARG A 326 -20.24 16.17 -8.39
CA ARG A 326 -21.56 15.87 -8.99
C ARG A 326 -22.62 15.50 -7.95
N GLY A 327 -22.30 15.56 -6.65
CA GLY A 327 -23.22 15.24 -5.55
C GLY A 327 -23.35 13.75 -5.22
N LEU A 328 -22.49 12.89 -5.78
CA LEU A 328 -22.48 11.45 -5.50
C LEU A 328 -21.69 11.17 -4.21
N TYR A 329 -22.32 11.39 -3.06
CA TYR A 329 -21.79 11.02 -1.74
C TYR A 329 -22.28 9.62 -1.36
N ILE A 330 -21.38 8.72 -0.98
CA ILE A 330 -21.71 7.30 -0.85
C ILE A 330 -21.71 6.91 0.62
N PHE A 331 -20.64 7.20 1.35
CA PHE A 331 -20.58 6.90 2.77
C PHE A 331 -21.51 7.81 3.58
N ALA A 332 -21.63 9.09 3.23
CA ALA A 332 -22.48 10.02 3.97
C ALA A 332 -23.99 9.76 3.83
N VAL A 333 -24.43 9.11 2.74
CA VAL A 333 -25.85 8.83 2.48
C VAL A 333 -26.27 7.50 3.12
N TYR A 334 -25.45 6.46 2.99
CA TYR A 334 -25.82 5.12 3.45
C TYR A 334 -25.55 4.86 4.95
N ASP A 335 -24.56 5.49 5.60
CA ASP A 335 -24.38 5.39 7.07
C ASP A 335 -25.56 6.02 7.83
N ASN A 336 -26.17 7.07 7.26
CA ASN A 336 -27.33 7.74 7.86
C ASN A 336 -28.61 6.88 7.79
N GLU A 337 -28.78 6.09 6.73
CA GLU A 337 -29.90 5.14 6.61
C GLU A 337 -29.77 3.97 7.61
N GLU A 338 -28.56 3.47 7.86
CA GLU A 338 -28.32 2.38 8.82
C GLU A 338 -28.46 2.81 10.29
N ALA A 339 -28.18 4.07 10.61
CA ALA A 339 -28.35 4.62 11.96
C ALA A 339 -29.82 4.93 12.33
N GLY A 340 -30.79 4.65 11.46
CA GLY A 340 -32.19 4.99 11.68
C GLY A 340 -32.46 6.50 11.72
N GLY A 341 -31.50 7.31 11.29
CA GLY A 341 -31.66 8.75 11.16
C GLY A 341 -32.48 9.02 9.92
N SER A 342 -33.61 9.73 10.08
CA SER A 342 -34.22 10.45 8.95
C SER A 342 -33.11 11.26 8.27
N PRO A 343 -33.03 11.31 6.92
CA PRO A 343 -31.95 11.98 6.19
C PRO A 343 -31.75 13.35 6.82
N SER A 344 -30.61 13.51 7.50
CA SER A 344 -30.45 14.64 8.40
C SER A 344 -30.63 15.93 7.59
N SER A 345 -31.52 16.79 8.08
CA SER A 345 -31.72 18.18 7.64
C SER A 345 -30.45 19.04 7.74
N SER A 346 -29.30 18.45 8.03
CA SER A 346 -27.97 19.02 7.92
C SER A 346 -27.56 19.30 6.47
N ILE A 347 -28.19 18.66 5.48
CA ILE A 347 -27.97 18.98 4.05
C ILE A 347 -28.61 20.34 3.70
N ASP A 348 -29.72 20.72 4.33
CA ASP A 348 -30.36 22.03 4.10
C ASP A 348 -29.53 23.21 4.65
N ASN A 349 -28.62 22.96 5.59
CA ASN A 349 -27.79 24.00 6.20
C ASN A 349 -26.40 24.16 5.57
N LEU A 350 -26.02 23.34 4.58
CA LEU A 350 -24.81 23.56 3.78
C LEU A 350 -25.11 24.11 2.37
N GLU A 351 -26.36 24.03 1.91
CA GLU A 351 -26.81 24.53 0.60
C GLU A 351 -27.40 25.95 0.62
N THR A 352 -27.46 26.62 1.76
CA THR A 352 -27.95 28.00 1.82
C THR A 352 -26.95 29.07 1.35
N SER A 353 -25.86 28.69 0.66
CA SER A 353 -24.94 29.68 0.08
C SER A 353 -24.36 29.24 -1.27
N LYS A 354 -25.02 29.76 -2.32
CA LYS A 354 -24.47 30.13 -3.64
C LYS A 354 -24.00 28.98 -4.56
N HIS A 355 -24.94 28.43 -5.33
CA HIS A 355 -25.04 28.65 -6.79
C HIS A 355 -26.18 27.80 -7.36
N ILE A 356 -27.43 28.22 -7.11
CA ILE A 356 -28.55 27.74 -7.94
C ILE A 356 -28.34 28.37 -9.32
N THR A 357 -28.05 27.54 -10.31
CA THR A 357 -27.79 28.02 -11.67
C THR A 357 -29.07 28.67 -12.19
N LYS A 358 -29.00 29.86 -12.82
CA LYS A 358 -30.16 30.61 -13.37
C LYS A 358 -31.18 29.72 -14.11
N LYS A 359 -30.70 28.64 -14.73
CA LYS A 359 -31.49 27.62 -15.43
C LYS A 359 -32.42 26.82 -14.52
N GLU A 360 -31.98 26.42 -13.32
CA GLU A 360 -32.79 25.66 -12.36
C GLU A 360 -33.87 26.55 -11.72
N ASN A 361 -33.55 27.82 -11.43
CA ASN A 361 -34.56 28.77 -10.97
C ASN A 361 -35.61 29.07 -12.05
N ALA A 362 -35.21 29.17 -13.32
CA ALA A 362 -36.15 29.35 -14.42
C ALA A 362 -37.07 28.13 -14.59
N ILE A 363 -36.54 26.91 -14.47
CA ILE A 363 -37.34 25.67 -14.55
C ILE A 363 -38.30 25.57 -13.36
N ARG A 364 -37.86 25.91 -12.15
CA ARG A 364 -38.71 25.90 -10.95
C ARG A 364 -39.84 26.94 -11.05
N GLN A 365 -39.53 28.15 -11.51
CA GLN A 365 -40.54 29.20 -11.74
C GLN A 365 -41.56 28.80 -12.81
N HIS A 366 -41.09 28.17 -13.89
CA HIS A 366 -41.98 27.69 -14.95
C HIS A 366 -42.88 26.54 -14.48
N GLN A 367 -42.36 25.62 -13.66
CA GLN A 367 -43.15 24.53 -13.07
C GLN A 367 -44.17 25.01 -12.03
N ILE A 368 -43.89 26.12 -11.33
CA ILE A 368 -44.85 26.74 -10.40
C ILE A 368 -45.98 27.42 -11.18
N GLN A 369 -45.67 28.09 -12.30
CA GLN A 369 -46.68 28.71 -13.16
C GLN A 369 -47.61 27.70 -13.81
N ILE A 370 -47.08 26.56 -14.28
CA ILE A 370 -47.90 25.47 -14.86
C ILE A 370 -48.85 24.90 -13.79
N ARG A 371 -48.37 24.67 -12.57
CA ARG A 371 -49.22 24.18 -11.47
C ARG A 371 -50.33 25.16 -11.08
N GLN A 372 -50.04 26.47 -11.08
CA GLN A 372 -51.04 27.50 -10.80
C GLN A 372 -52.08 27.66 -11.93
N GLN A 373 -51.71 27.36 -13.19
CA GLN A 373 -52.67 27.32 -14.29
C GLN A 373 -53.57 26.07 -14.22
N ASP A 374 -53.01 24.91 -13.86
CA ASP A 374 -53.79 23.68 -13.70
C ASP A 374 -54.76 23.77 -12.52
N ASP A 375 -54.34 24.32 -11.37
CA ASP A 375 -55.22 24.50 -10.20
C ASP A 375 -56.36 25.51 -10.47
N ASN A 376 -56.13 26.54 -11.29
CA ASN A 376 -57.17 27.50 -11.69
C ASN A 376 -58.12 26.96 -12.76
N ALA A 377 -57.70 25.97 -13.57
CA ALA A 377 -58.55 25.33 -14.58
C ALA A 377 -59.50 24.29 -13.99
N VAL A 378 -59.26 23.84 -12.75
CA VAL A 378 -60.11 22.87 -12.03
C VAL A 378 -61.21 23.57 -11.20
N LEU A 379 -61.14 24.90 -11.05
CA LEU A 379 -62.07 25.71 -10.23
C LEU A 379 -63.08 26.55 -11.06
N VAL A 380 -63.20 26.29 -12.36
CA VAL A 380 -64.26 26.82 -13.26
C VAL A 380 -64.99 25.64 -13.88
#